data_AF-W6XPF6-F1
#
_entry.id   AF-W6XPF6-F1
#
_cell.length_a   1.000
_cell.length_b   1.000
_cell.length_c   1.000
_cell.angle_alpha   90.00
_cell.angle_beta   90.00
_cell.angle_gamma   90.00
#
_symmetry.space_group_name_H-M   'P 1'
#
loop_
_entity.id
_entity.type
_entity.pdbx_description
1 polymer ?
#
loop_
_entity_poly.entity_id
_entity_poly.type
_entity_poly.pdbx_seq_one_letter_code
_entity_poly.pdbx_strand_id
1 'polypeptide(L)'
;MRVTLSNLALFVCATLAAPAPNATTSTQETRSLDEIYEAAVAEGGVVTLWHGGDEKTQQNALKAAFEKRFPKMTLNVTVDLSKYHDGNIDLQLANDNVYVDSVILQTLHDYPRWKKAGALMNYAPLNFDKVYPQFKDADAAYTGLFIIAWGLSANLNKTSAVPTAYEDFIKPEYKDKLILTYPNDDDAVLYQFDIILEKLGMKWFDALLANNPRWVRGTQTPGTILTGANSTSVATFTGSYSFTDRPGASFALPTDAKFVSWPQTGAILKKAPHPEGAKLLHSFMLSDEYQKGNGRWSVREDVPAAEGHHKILEEPNTDAPAFAKWMADRASVERSRFFYEDRIGTAQGLSPLIDNL
;
A
#
# COMPACT_ATOMS: atom_id res chain seq x y z
N MET A 1 -33.65 63.02 53.38
CA MET A 1 -33.91 62.84 51.94
C MET A 1 -32.67 62.20 51.31
N ARG A 2 -32.73 60.89 51.03
CA ARG A 2 -31.98 60.13 50.00
C ARG A 2 -32.13 58.64 50.33
N VAL A 3 -33.05 58.00 49.61
CA VAL A 3 -33.21 56.55 49.53
C VAL A 3 -32.27 56.07 48.44
N THR A 4 -31.34 55.17 48.76
CA THR A 4 -30.52 54.46 47.77
C THR A 4 -31.11 53.07 47.55
N LEU A 5 -31.68 52.86 46.37
CA LEU A 5 -32.11 51.57 45.84
C LEU A 5 -30.89 50.87 45.21
N SER A 6 -30.51 49.71 45.73
CA SER A 6 -29.52 48.82 45.12
C SER A 6 -30.25 47.84 44.18
N ASN A 7 -30.06 48.01 42.88
CA ASN A 7 -30.51 47.04 41.87
C ASN A 7 -29.49 45.89 41.78
N LEU A 8 -29.92 44.68 42.12
CA LEU A 8 -29.17 43.45 41.92
C LEU A 8 -29.50 42.88 40.54
N ALA A 9 -28.57 42.97 39.58
CA ALA A 9 -28.72 42.35 38.27
C ALA A 9 -28.31 40.88 38.34
N LEU A 10 -29.26 39.96 38.15
CA LEU A 10 -28.97 38.54 37.92
C LEU A 10 -28.49 38.34 36.47
N PHE A 11 -27.22 37.95 36.31
CA PHE A 11 -26.72 37.40 35.05
C PHE A 11 -27.10 35.93 34.96
N VAL A 12 -28.04 35.59 34.08
CA VAL A 12 -28.31 34.20 33.68
C VAL A 12 -27.25 33.80 32.65
N CYS A 13 -26.29 32.99 33.07
CA CYS A 13 -25.30 32.41 32.18
C CYS A 13 -25.93 31.20 31.48
N ALA A 14 -26.44 31.39 30.26
CA ALA A 14 -26.89 30.29 29.41
C ALA A 14 -25.65 29.57 28.85
N THR A 15 -25.29 28.44 29.44
CA THR A 15 -24.27 27.54 28.88
C THR A 15 -24.83 26.88 27.62
N LEU A 16 -24.40 27.37 26.45
CA LEU A 16 -24.53 26.64 25.18
C LEU A 16 -23.68 25.38 25.28
N ALA A 17 -24.31 24.24 25.54
CA ALA A 17 -23.65 22.94 25.42
C ALA A 17 -23.27 22.74 23.95
N ALA A 18 -21.97 22.67 23.67
CA ALA A 18 -21.48 22.26 22.35
C ALA A 18 -21.99 20.83 22.05
N PRO A 19 -22.46 20.54 20.83
CA PRO A 19 -22.84 19.17 20.47
C PRO A 19 -21.63 18.26 20.64
N ALA A 20 -21.80 17.18 21.40
CA ALA A 20 -20.80 16.12 21.48
C ALA A 20 -20.52 15.60 20.06
N PRO A 21 -19.25 15.31 19.70
CA PRO A 21 -18.98 14.64 18.43
C PRO A 21 -19.78 13.34 18.41
N ASN A 22 -20.65 13.17 17.42
CA ASN A 22 -21.33 11.90 17.17
C ASN A 22 -20.24 10.83 17.09
N ALA A 23 -20.19 9.94 18.09
CA ALA A 23 -19.32 8.78 18.04
C ALA A 23 -19.77 7.97 16.81
N THR A 24 -18.94 7.99 15.76
CA THR A 24 -19.20 7.22 14.54
C THR A 24 -19.10 5.75 14.94
N THR A 25 -20.23 5.09 15.16
CA THR A 25 -20.27 3.67 15.57
C THR A 25 -19.68 2.79 14.47
N SER A 26 -18.53 2.18 14.74
CA SER A 26 -17.93 1.13 13.92
C SER A 26 -18.68 -0.19 14.10
N THR A 27 -18.94 -0.90 13.02
CA THR A 27 -19.49 -2.26 13.10
C THR A 27 -18.35 -3.26 13.30
N GLN A 28 -18.34 -3.97 14.41
CA GLN A 28 -17.42 -5.08 14.64
C GLN A 28 -18.00 -6.37 14.07
N GLU A 29 -17.23 -7.08 13.25
CA GLU A 29 -17.64 -8.37 12.73
C GLU A 29 -17.54 -9.45 13.82
N THR A 30 -18.62 -10.20 14.00
CA THR A 30 -18.71 -11.31 14.96
C THR A 30 -19.07 -12.63 14.28
N ARG A 31 -19.51 -12.58 13.02
CA ARG A 31 -19.83 -13.76 12.23
C ARG A 31 -18.57 -14.47 11.78
N SER A 32 -18.61 -15.78 11.69
CA SER A 32 -17.59 -16.59 11.04
C SER A 32 -17.47 -16.25 9.55
N LEU A 33 -16.33 -16.60 8.93
CA LEU A 33 -16.16 -16.43 7.48
C LEU A 33 -17.25 -17.14 6.66
N ASP A 34 -17.73 -18.29 7.14
CA ASP A 34 -18.77 -19.06 6.43
C ASP A 34 -20.14 -18.37 6.51
N GLU A 35 -20.49 -17.75 7.65
CA GLU A 35 -21.71 -16.96 7.79
C GLU A 35 -21.68 -15.67 6.93
N ILE A 36 -20.53 -14.98 6.88
CA ILE A 36 -20.37 -13.82 5.99
C ILE A 36 -20.44 -14.26 4.53
N TYR A 37 -19.88 -15.43 4.20
CA TYR A 37 -19.95 -16.01 2.86
C TYR A 37 -21.38 -16.33 2.43
N GLU A 38 -22.20 -16.94 3.30
CA GLU A 38 -23.61 -17.18 3.00
C GLU A 38 -24.37 -15.88 2.73
N ALA A 39 -24.11 -14.83 3.52
CA ALA A 39 -24.71 -13.51 3.31
C ALA A 39 -24.25 -12.87 1.98
N ALA A 40 -22.95 -12.93 1.66
CA ALA A 40 -22.40 -12.41 0.41
C ALA A 40 -22.93 -13.15 -0.84
N VAL A 41 -23.20 -14.45 -0.73
CA VAL A 41 -23.86 -15.22 -1.80
C VAL A 41 -25.32 -14.79 -1.97
N ALA A 42 -26.04 -14.56 -0.87
CA ALA A 42 -27.41 -14.04 -0.92
C ALA A 42 -27.49 -12.63 -1.52
N GLU A 43 -26.42 -11.84 -1.39
CA GLU A 43 -26.25 -10.50 -1.98
C GLU A 43 -25.90 -10.53 -3.49
N GLY A 44 -25.66 -11.71 -4.06
CA GLY A 44 -25.40 -11.89 -5.49
C GLY A 44 -24.07 -12.56 -5.83
N GLY A 45 -23.25 -12.89 -4.83
CA GLY A 45 -22.06 -13.70 -5.03
C GLY A 45 -20.92 -12.96 -5.77
N VAL A 46 -20.83 -11.64 -5.63
CA VAL A 46 -19.78 -10.84 -6.27
C VAL A 46 -19.23 -9.80 -5.30
N VAL A 47 -17.95 -9.47 -5.47
CA VAL A 47 -17.33 -8.28 -4.88
C VAL A 47 -16.46 -7.61 -5.94
N THR A 48 -16.75 -6.34 -6.21
CA THR A 48 -15.98 -5.47 -7.09
C THR A 48 -14.87 -4.80 -6.31
N LEU A 49 -13.64 -5.17 -6.65
CA LEU A 49 -12.43 -4.68 -6.01
C LEU A 49 -11.62 -3.84 -7.00
N TRP A 50 -11.27 -2.62 -6.62
CA TRP A 50 -10.21 -1.86 -7.26
C TRP A 50 -8.93 -1.98 -6.44
N HIS A 51 -7.90 -2.57 -7.03
CA HIS A 51 -6.64 -2.85 -6.36
C HIS A 51 -5.48 -2.18 -7.08
N GLY A 52 -4.63 -1.49 -6.32
CA GLY A 52 -3.40 -0.88 -6.79
C GLY A 52 -2.41 -1.92 -7.31
N GLY A 53 -1.87 -1.73 -8.51
CA GLY A 53 -0.84 -2.61 -9.07
C GLY A 53 -0.41 -2.19 -10.47
N ASP A 54 0.60 -2.89 -10.99
CA ASP A 54 1.28 -2.56 -12.24
C ASP A 54 0.81 -3.42 -13.40
N GLU A 55 0.61 -4.71 -13.16
CA GLU A 55 0.24 -5.70 -14.18
C GLU A 55 -1.17 -6.24 -13.92
N LYS A 56 -1.95 -6.49 -14.98
CA LYS A 56 -3.34 -6.98 -14.88
C LYS A 56 -3.47 -8.28 -14.08
N THR A 57 -2.43 -9.10 -14.09
CA THR A 57 -2.38 -10.42 -13.45
C THR A 57 -1.86 -10.38 -12.02
N GLN A 58 -1.41 -9.22 -11.51
CA GLN A 58 -0.72 -9.11 -10.22
C GLN A 58 -1.59 -9.54 -9.04
N GLN A 59 -2.93 -9.50 -9.20
CA GLN A 59 -3.90 -9.96 -8.19
C GLN A 59 -4.49 -11.36 -8.45
N ASN A 60 -3.98 -12.10 -9.44
CA ASN A 60 -4.46 -13.45 -9.74
C ASN A 60 -4.33 -14.40 -8.55
N ALA A 61 -3.26 -14.27 -7.75
CA ALA A 61 -3.07 -15.10 -6.56
C ALA A 61 -4.14 -14.83 -5.49
N LEU A 62 -4.46 -13.55 -5.23
CA LEU A 62 -5.56 -13.17 -4.33
C LEU A 62 -6.90 -13.68 -4.85
N LYS A 63 -7.19 -13.45 -6.15
CA LYS A 63 -8.41 -13.93 -6.80
C LYS A 63 -8.57 -15.44 -6.68
N ALA A 64 -7.54 -16.19 -7.05
CA ALA A 64 -7.55 -17.65 -6.99
C ALA A 64 -7.75 -18.16 -5.55
N ALA A 65 -7.06 -17.57 -4.56
CA ALA A 65 -7.20 -17.95 -3.17
C ALA A 65 -8.62 -17.67 -2.63
N PHE A 66 -9.16 -16.49 -2.92
CA PHE A 66 -10.51 -16.09 -2.49
C PHE A 66 -11.59 -16.96 -3.11
N GLU A 67 -11.58 -17.14 -4.43
CA GLU A 67 -12.59 -17.94 -5.15
C GLU A 67 -12.47 -19.43 -4.84
N LYS A 68 -11.26 -19.92 -4.53
CA LYS A 68 -11.08 -21.29 -4.03
C LYS A 68 -11.72 -21.46 -2.64
N ARG A 69 -11.58 -20.46 -1.76
CA ARG A 69 -12.16 -20.51 -0.41
C ARG A 69 -13.68 -20.30 -0.41
N PHE A 70 -14.18 -19.52 -1.36
CA PHE A 70 -15.59 -19.14 -1.49
C PHE A 70 -16.08 -19.41 -2.92
N PRO A 71 -16.37 -20.68 -3.28
CA PRO A 71 -16.59 -21.10 -4.68
C PRO A 71 -17.83 -20.51 -5.37
N LYS A 72 -18.74 -19.86 -4.63
CA LYS A 72 -19.89 -19.14 -5.19
C LYS A 72 -19.66 -17.62 -5.25
N MET A 73 -18.48 -17.14 -4.85
CA MET A 73 -18.11 -15.74 -4.99
C MET A 73 -17.29 -15.52 -6.26
N THR A 74 -17.50 -14.37 -6.88
CA THR A 74 -16.62 -13.82 -7.91
C THR A 74 -15.88 -12.62 -7.33
N LEU A 75 -14.55 -12.67 -7.30
CA LEU A 75 -13.72 -11.47 -7.10
C LEU A 75 -13.55 -10.77 -8.44
N ASN A 76 -14.36 -9.72 -8.66
CA ASN A 76 -14.27 -8.86 -9.83
C ASN A 76 -13.19 -7.79 -9.58
N VAL A 77 -11.93 -8.21 -9.62
CA VAL A 77 -10.78 -7.33 -9.38
C VAL A 77 -10.37 -6.58 -10.65
N THR A 78 -10.21 -5.27 -10.54
CA THR A 78 -9.55 -4.42 -11.54
C THR A 78 -8.23 -3.92 -10.97
N VAL A 79 -7.14 -4.22 -11.68
CA VAL A 79 -5.81 -3.69 -11.35
C VAL A 79 -5.55 -2.43 -12.16
N ASP A 80 -5.14 -1.37 -11.47
CA ASP A 80 -4.59 -0.15 -12.05
C ASP A 80 -3.62 0.48 -11.04
N LEU A 81 -2.81 1.44 -11.47
CA LEU A 81 -1.93 2.19 -10.61
C LEU A 81 -2.75 2.95 -9.56
N SER A 82 -2.29 2.97 -8.31
CA SER A 82 -3.08 3.58 -7.23
C SER A 82 -3.42 5.04 -7.45
N LYS A 83 -2.49 5.81 -8.05
CA LYS A 83 -2.64 7.21 -8.44
C LYS A 83 -3.69 7.50 -9.54
N TYR A 84 -4.25 6.45 -10.14
CA TYR A 84 -5.35 6.57 -11.10
C TYR A 84 -6.65 6.02 -10.50
N HIS A 85 -6.56 4.93 -9.72
CA HIS A 85 -7.70 4.43 -8.96
C HIS A 85 -8.23 5.47 -7.97
N ASP A 86 -7.37 6.19 -7.25
CA ASP A 86 -7.79 7.21 -6.28
C ASP A 86 -8.65 8.32 -6.91
N GLY A 87 -8.23 8.89 -8.03
CA GLY A 87 -8.97 9.91 -8.77
C GLY A 87 -10.25 9.37 -9.40
N ASN A 88 -10.23 8.11 -9.86
CA ASN A 88 -11.44 7.47 -10.39
C ASN A 88 -12.47 7.15 -9.29
N ILE A 89 -12.03 6.85 -8.06
CA ILE A 89 -12.92 6.76 -6.90
C ILE A 89 -13.49 8.15 -6.56
N ASP A 90 -12.65 9.19 -6.57
CA ASP A 90 -13.12 10.55 -6.35
C ASP A 90 -14.19 10.97 -7.36
N LEU A 91 -14.06 10.53 -8.63
CA LEU A 91 -15.08 10.74 -9.66
C LEU A 91 -16.39 10.01 -9.37
N GLN A 92 -16.34 8.75 -8.88
CA GLN A 92 -17.54 8.01 -8.47
C GLN A 92 -18.26 8.71 -7.31
N LEU A 93 -17.49 9.18 -6.32
CA LEU A 93 -18.01 9.89 -5.15
C LEU A 93 -18.64 11.23 -5.55
N ALA A 94 -17.98 12.00 -6.42
CA ALA A 94 -18.47 13.30 -6.88
C ALA A 94 -19.77 13.19 -7.70
N ASN A 95 -19.94 12.10 -8.45
CA ASN A 95 -21.14 11.85 -9.27
C ASN A 95 -22.24 11.08 -8.53
N ASP A 96 -22.03 10.76 -7.25
CA ASP A 96 -22.88 9.87 -6.46
C ASP A 96 -23.22 8.53 -7.16
N ASN A 97 -22.23 7.97 -7.85
CA ASN A 97 -22.38 6.76 -8.67
C ASN A 97 -21.29 5.74 -8.30
N VAL A 98 -21.33 5.29 -7.05
CA VAL A 98 -20.41 4.27 -6.52
C VAL A 98 -20.84 2.89 -7.00
N TYR A 99 -19.95 2.20 -7.72
CA TYR A 99 -20.15 0.81 -8.15
C TYR A 99 -19.00 -0.12 -7.71
N VAL A 100 -17.97 0.43 -7.08
CA VAL A 100 -16.87 -0.31 -6.47
C VAL A 100 -17.23 -0.62 -5.02
N ASP A 101 -16.95 -1.85 -4.58
CA ASP A 101 -17.25 -2.28 -3.21
C ASP A 101 -16.07 -2.01 -2.28
N SER A 102 -14.87 -2.39 -2.73
CA SER A 102 -13.63 -2.33 -1.97
C SER A 102 -12.51 -1.65 -2.77
N VAL A 103 -11.67 -0.88 -2.09
CA VAL A 103 -10.52 -0.18 -2.66
C VAL A 103 -9.26 -0.46 -1.84
N ILE A 104 -8.23 -1.04 -2.47
CA ILE A 104 -6.97 -1.45 -1.83
C ILE A 104 -5.77 -0.82 -2.55
N LEU A 105 -5.15 0.20 -1.96
CA LEU A 105 -4.17 1.08 -2.62
C LEU A 105 -2.93 1.32 -1.75
N GLN A 106 -1.85 1.76 -2.41
CA GLN A 106 -0.64 2.26 -1.75
C GLN A 106 -0.68 3.78 -1.48
N THR A 107 -1.67 4.50 -2.02
CA THR A 107 -1.83 5.95 -1.82
C THR A 107 -2.41 6.29 -0.45
N LEU A 108 -1.68 5.95 0.62
CA LEU A 108 -2.20 5.88 2.00
C LEU A 108 -2.88 7.16 2.52
N HIS A 109 -2.50 8.33 2.01
CA HIS A 109 -3.12 9.62 2.32
C HIS A 109 -4.60 9.76 1.91
N ASP A 110 -5.10 8.94 0.99
CA ASP A 110 -6.49 9.00 0.52
C ASP A 110 -7.48 8.51 1.57
N TYR A 111 -7.10 7.52 2.38
CA TYR A 111 -8.01 6.91 3.33
C TYR A 111 -8.49 7.88 4.43
N PRO A 112 -7.61 8.66 5.11
CA PRO A 112 -8.06 9.73 6.00
C PRO A 112 -8.94 10.78 5.31
N ARG A 113 -8.65 11.09 4.04
CA ARG A 113 -9.39 12.07 3.23
C ARG A 113 -10.80 11.57 2.91
N TRP A 114 -10.94 10.33 2.42
CA TRP A 114 -12.23 9.67 2.17
C TRP A 114 -13.03 9.45 3.45
N LYS A 115 -12.36 9.09 4.56
CA LYS A 115 -13.00 9.03 5.88
C LYS A 115 -13.60 10.38 6.26
N LYS A 116 -12.83 11.47 6.16
CA LYS A 116 -13.31 12.84 6.46
C LYS A 116 -14.49 13.24 5.57
N ALA A 117 -14.50 12.79 4.32
CA ALA A 117 -15.62 12.98 3.40
C ALA A 117 -16.84 12.09 3.70
N GLY A 118 -16.76 11.17 4.66
CA GLY A 118 -17.82 10.23 5.00
C GLY A 118 -18.07 9.17 3.93
N ALA A 119 -17.07 8.92 3.07
CA ALA A 119 -17.17 8.02 1.92
C ALA A 119 -16.88 6.55 2.25
N LEU A 120 -16.31 6.27 3.42
CA LEU A 120 -15.91 4.92 3.84
C LEU A 120 -16.92 4.33 4.84
N MET A 121 -17.08 3.02 4.79
CA MET A 121 -17.81 2.24 5.79
C MET A 121 -16.89 1.98 6.99
N ASN A 122 -17.37 2.32 8.19
CA ASN A 122 -16.68 1.97 9.44
C ASN A 122 -17.00 0.51 9.80
N TYR A 123 -16.13 -0.40 9.39
CA TYR A 123 -16.29 -1.83 9.57
C TYR A 123 -14.96 -2.45 10.01
N ALA A 124 -14.95 -3.05 11.20
CA ALA A 124 -13.83 -3.82 11.71
C ALA A 124 -14.01 -5.30 11.28
N PRO A 125 -13.21 -5.80 10.32
CA PRO A 125 -13.29 -7.19 9.89
C PRO A 125 -12.85 -8.15 10.99
N LEU A 126 -13.01 -9.46 10.77
CA LEU A 126 -12.43 -10.47 11.66
C LEU A 126 -10.92 -10.25 11.85
N ASN A 127 -10.45 -10.40 13.09
CA ASN A 127 -9.05 -10.16 13.51
C ASN A 127 -8.58 -8.70 13.41
N PHE A 128 -9.46 -7.72 13.23
CA PHE A 128 -9.10 -6.30 13.23
C PHE A 128 -8.42 -5.84 14.51
N ASP A 129 -8.84 -6.38 15.66
CA ASP A 129 -8.24 -6.14 16.98
C ASP A 129 -6.75 -6.53 17.03
N LYS A 130 -6.36 -7.55 16.26
CA LYS A 130 -4.99 -8.06 16.16
C LYS A 130 -4.10 -7.31 15.17
N VAL A 131 -4.65 -6.42 14.34
CA VAL A 131 -3.85 -5.57 13.44
C VAL A 131 -3.11 -4.52 14.28
N TYR A 132 -1.83 -4.26 13.99
CA TYR A 132 -1.07 -3.21 14.69
C TYR A 132 -1.84 -1.88 14.67
N PRO A 133 -1.94 -1.16 15.81
CA PRO A 133 -2.61 0.14 15.87
C PRO A 133 -2.10 1.16 14.84
N GLN A 134 -0.80 1.11 14.50
CA GLN A 134 -0.17 1.99 13.51
C GLN A 134 -0.67 1.75 12.08
N PHE A 135 -1.26 0.59 11.81
CA PHE A 135 -1.70 0.16 10.49
C PHE A 135 -3.22 0.20 10.32
N LYS A 136 -3.99 0.68 11.30
CA LYS A 136 -5.45 0.73 11.21
C LYS A 136 -6.03 2.03 11.71
N ASP A 137 -7.19 2.37 11.19
CA ASP A 137 -7.97 3.51 11.67
C ASP A 137 -8.71 3.16 12.98
N ALA A 138 -8.77 4.08 13.93
CA ALA A 138 -9.44 3.82 15.21
C ALA A 138 -10.95 3.57 15.09
N ASP A 139 -11.60 4.14 14.06
CA ASP A 139 -13.04 3.95 13.80
C ASP A 139 -13.29 2.82 12.79
N ALA A 140 -12.26 2.04 12.44
CA ALA A 140 -12.30 0.99 11.44
C ALA A 140 -12.81 1.45 10.06
N ALA A 141 -12.53 2.70 9.66
CA ALA A 141 -12.84 3.18 8.31
C ALA A 141 -11.93 2.55 7.24
N TYR A 142 -10.71 2.15 7.64
CA TYR A 142 -9.72 1.51 6.78
C TYR A 142 -8.69 0.75 7.63
N THR A 143 -7.99 -0.19 7.01
CA THR A 143 -6.93 -0.98 7.66
C THR A 143 -5.89 -1.46 6.66
N GLY A 144 -4.65 -1.60 7.13
CA GLY A 144 -3.65 -2.43 6.48
C GLY A 144 -4.16 -3.86 6.36
N LEU A 145 -3.89 -4.48 5.21
CA LEU A 145 -4.31 -5.85 4.90
C LEU A 145 -3.10 -6.79 4.72
N PHE A 146 -1.94 -6.28 4.34
CA PHE A 146 -0.67 -6.99 4.30
C PHE A 146 0.46 -5.97 4.13
N ILE A 147 1.71 -6.37 4.38
CA ILE A 147 2.86 -5.51 4.16
C ILE A 147 3.39 -5.71 2.74
N ILE A 148 3.71 -4.61 2.06
CA ILE A 148 4.60 -4.61 0.90
C ILE A 148 5.93 -3.99 1.35
N ALA A 149 7.02 -4.50 0.81
CA ALA A 149 8.34 -3.90 0.95
C ALA A 149 9.10 -3.96 -0.38
N TRP A 150 9.87 -2.92 -0.66
CA TRP A 150 10.88 -2.94 -1.70
C TRP A 150 12.17 -3.53 -1.18
N GLY A 151 12.84 -4.33 -1.99
CA GLY A 151 14.08 -4.99 -1.62
C GLY A 151 15.05 -5.13 -2.79
N LEU A 152 16.24 -5.61 -2.47
CA LEU A 152 17.29 -5.89 -3.44
C LEU A 152 17.00 -7.25 -4.06
N SER A 153 17.15 -7.36 -5.38
CA SER A 153 17.08 -8.66 -6.04
C SER A 153 18.05 -8.75 -7.20
N ALA A 154 18.51 -9.98 -7.45
CA ALA A 154 19.39 -10.27 -8.57
C ALA A 154 19.11 -11.66 -9.17
N ASN A 155 19.49 -11.83 -10.44
CA ASN A 155 19.43 -13.12 -11.11
C ASN A 155 20.79 -13.82 -11.01
N LEU A 156 20.91 -14.83 -10.13
CA LEU A 156 22.17 -15.55 -9.90
C LEU A 156 22.65 -16.41 -11.09
N ASN A 157 21.86 -16.52 -12.16
CA ASN A 157 22.35 -17.08 -13.42
C ASN A 157 23.19 -16.07 -14.23
N LYS A 158 23.15 -14.78 -13.84
CA LYS A 158 23.78 -13.65 -14.54
C LYS A 158 24.78 -12.88 -13.67
N THR A 159 24.80 -13.14 -12.36
CA THR A 159 25.74 -12.57 -11.38
C THR A 159 26.10 -13.62 -10.33
N SER A 160 27.23 -13.45 -9.63
CA SER A 160 27.70 -14.41 -8.63
C SER A 160 27.05 -14.25 -7.26
N ALA A 161 26.47 -13.09 -6.95
CA ALA A 161 25.84 -12.81 -5.67
C ALA A 161 24.72 -11.76 -5.80
N VAL A 162 23.80 -11.77 -4.83
CA VAL A 162 22.79 -10.72 -4.67
C VAL A 162 23.44 -9.52 -3.97
N PRO A 163 23.26 -8.29 -4.46
CA PRO A 163 23.61 -7.08 -3.71
C PRO A 163 23.00 -7.07 -2.31
N THR A 164 23.73 -6.58 -1.32
CA THR A 164 23.25 -6.44 0.07
C THR A 164 23.29 -5.01 0.58
N ALA A 165 23.77 -4.09 -0.24
CA ALA A 165 23.79 -2.65 0.02
C ALA A 165 23.41 -1.88 -1.24
N TYR A 166 22.83 -0.69 -1.10
CA TYR A 166 22.61 0.22 -2.23
C TYR A 166 23.94 0.70 -2.84
N GLU A 167 25.03 0.73 -2.07
CA GLU A 167 26.37 1.02 -2.59
C GLU A 167 26.90 -0.05 -3.56
N ASP A 168 26.36 -1.28 -3.52
CA ASP A 168 26.73 -2.30 -4.52
C ASP A 168 26.27 -1.89 -5.92
N PHE A 169 25.11 -1.24 -6.02
CA PHE A 169 24.50 -0.85 -7.29
C PHE A 169 25.29 0.23 -8.05
N ILE A 170 26.23 0.91 -7.41
CA ILE A 170 27.10 1.91 -8.05
C ILE A 170 28.45 1.33 -8.50
N LYS A 171 28.68 0.02 -8.29
CA LYS A 171 29.92 -0.63 -8.75
C LYS A 171 29.96 -0.71 -10.29
N PRO A 172 31.14 -0.55 -10.93
CA PRO A 172 31.25 -0.57 -12.39
C PRO A 172 30.76 -1.86 -13.07
N GLU A 173 30.76 -2.98 -12.35
CA GLU A 173 30.27 -4.28 -12.85
C GLU A 173 28.77 -4.30 -13.18
N TYR A 174 28.00 -3.36 -12.62
CA TYR A 174 26.56 -3.17 -12.87
C TYR A 174 26.24 -2.16 -13.97
N LYS A 175 27.24 -1.54 -14.60
CA LYS A 175 27.03 -0.62 -15.73
C LYS A 175 26.22 -1.31 -16.84
N ASP A 176 25.15 -0.65 -17.29
CA ASP A 176 24.20 -1.12 -18.31
C ASP A 176 23.44 -2.41 -17.95
N LYS A 177 23.48 -2.83 -16.67
CA LYS A 177 22.88 -4.10 -16.19
C LYS A 177 21.82 -3.91 -15.12
N LEU A 178 21.56 -2.69 -14.68
CA LEU A 178 20.49 -2.42 -13.72
C LEU A 178 19.17 -2.19 -14.43
N ILE A 179 18.09 -2.57 -13.77
CA ILE A 179 16.73 -2.19 -14.17
C ILE A 179 15.99 -1.62 -12.98
N LEU A 180 15.46 -0.40 -13.11
CA LEU A 180 14.84 0.33 -12.02
C LEU A 180 13.51 0.93 -12.48
N THR A 181 12.55 0.99 -11.58
CA THR A 181 11.29 1.70 -11.81
C THR A 181 11.53 3.20 -11.66
N TYR A 182 10.90 4.00 -12.52
CA TYR A 182 10.97 5.46 -12.43
C TYR A 182 10.45 5.96 -11.05
N PRO A 183 11.28 6.64 -10.23
CA PRO A 183 10.81 7.24 -8.98
C PRO A 183 9.79 8.34 -9.21
N ASN A 184 9.77 8.99 -10.37
CA ASN A 184 8.74 9.98 -10.71
C ASN A 184 7.42 9.38 -11.26
N ASP A 185 7.31 8.04 -11.35
CA ASP A 185 6.07 7.35 -11.77
C ASP A 185 5.36 6.62 -10.62
N ASP A 186 6.05 6.24 -9.54
CA ASP A 186 5.49 5.53 -8.37
C ASP A 186 5.99 6.15 -7.07
N ASP A 187 5.07 6.54 -6.17
CA ASP A 187 5.41 7.27 -4.95
C ASP A 187 6.08 6.40 -3.86
N ALA A 188 5.87 5.08 -3.84
CA ALA A 188 6.62 4.20 -2.94
C ALA A 188 8.07 4.03 -3.44
N VAL A 189 8.28 3.99 -4.75
CA VAL A 189 9.62 4.04 -5.35
C VAL A 189 10.26 5.41 -5.10
N LEU A 190 9.51 6.50 -5.26
CA LEU A 190 9.97 7.86 -4.96
C LEU A 190 10.50 7.97 -3.52
N TYR A 191 9.70 7.51 -2.56
CA TYR A 191 10.09 7.50 -1.15
C TYR A 191 11.34 6.64 -0.91
N GLN A 192 11.48 5.52 -1.63
CA GLN A 192 12.68 4.68 -1.54
C GLN A 192 13.93 5.43 -1.95
N PHE A 193 13.88 6.20 -3.05
CA PHE A 193 15.02 7.03 -3.44
C PHE A 193 15.28 8.14 -2.43
N ASP A 194 14.24 8.78 -1.88
CA ASP A 194 14.39 9.86 -0.90
C ASP A 194 15.13 9.39 0.36
N ILE A 195 14.75 8.25 0.94
CA ILE A 195 15.40 7.73 2.15
C ILE A 195 16.80 7.19 1.89
N ILE A 196 17.10 6.72 0.66
CA ILE A 196 18.46 6.36 0.27
C ILE A 196 19.31 7.63 0.14
N LEU A 197 18.80 8.66 -0.54
CA LEU A 197 19.49 9.93 -0.74
C LEU A 197 19.73 10.69 0.56
N GLU A 198 18.80 10.63 1.52
CA GLU A 198 19.01 11.16 2.88
C GLU A 198 20.26 10.55 3.53
N LYS A 199 20.49 9.25 3.31
CA LYS A 199 21.57 8.49 3.94
C LYS A 199 22.89 8.54 3.17
N LEU A 200 22.85 8.33 1.85
CA LEU A 200 24.02 8.14 0.98
C LEU A 200 24.39 9.40 0.19
N GLY A 201 23.46 10.36 0.08
CA GLY A 201 23.69 11.65 -0.55
C GLY A 201 23.82 11.60 -2.08
N MET A 202 23.94 12.79 -2.67
CA MET A 202 23.94 12.99 -4.13
C MET A 202 25.04 12.24 -4.86
N LYS A 203 26.21 12.05 -4.24
CA LYS A 203 27.33 11.33 -4.87
C LYS A 203 26.96 9.89 -5.23
N TRP A 204 26.15 9.23 -4.39
CA TRP A 204 25.64 7.90 -4.69
C TRP A 204 24.68 7.93 -5.89
N PHE A 205 23.77 8.91 -5.94
CA PHE A 205 22.81 9.01 -7.02
C PHE A 205 23.49 9.33 -8.36
N ASP A 206 24.45 10.25 -8.39
CA ASP A 206 25.25 10.55 -9.59
C ASP A 206 26.01 9.30 -10.09
N ALA A 207 26.56 8.50 -9.17
CA ALA A 207 27.23 7.25 -9.50
C ALA A 207 26.26 6.17 -10.00
N LEU A 208 25.04 6.10 -9.46
CA LEU A 208 23.98 5.24 -9.96
C LEU A 208 23.61 5.60 -11.41
N LEU A 209 23.46 6.89 -11.71
CA LEU A 209 23.18 7.35 -13.07
C LEU A 209 24.33 7.05 -14.03
N ALA A 210 25.59 7.12 -13.58
CA ALA A 210 26.75 6.75 -14.38
C ALA A 210 26.79 5.25 -14.77
N ASN A 211 26.09 4.41 -14.00
CA ASN A 211 25.85 3.00 -14.33
C ASN A 211 24.73 2.79 -15.37
N ASN A 212 24.09 3.85 -15.85
CA ASN A 212 23.09 3.83 -16.92
C ASN A 212 22.00 2.76 -16.71
N PRO A 213 21.24 2.82 -15.60
CA PRO A 213 20.16 1.88 -15.34
C PRO A 213 19.08 1.98 -16.43
N ARG A 214 18.51 0.84 -16.80
CA ARG A 214 17.29 0.81 -17.61
C ARG A 214 16.11 1.25 -16.74
N TRP A 215 15.55 2.41 -17.04
CA TRP A 215 14.34 2.88 -16.38
C TRP A 215 13.08 2.31 -17.04
N VAL A 216 12.14 1.82 -16.22
CA VAL A 216 10.86 1.27 -16.65
C VAL A 216 9.71 1.81 -15.80
N ARG A 217 8.48 1.74 -16.33
CA ARG A 217 7.26 1.97 -15.56
C ARG A 217 6.80 0.67 -14.92
N GLY A 218 6.12 0.76 -13.79
CA GLY A 218 5.64 -0.39 -13.02
C GLY A 218 6.71 -1.06 -12.16
N THR A 219 6.37 -1.42 -10.93
CA THR A 219 7.28 -2.06 -9.96
C THR A 219 7.37 -3.58 -10.13
N GLN A 220 6.39 -4.19 -10.80
CA GLN A 220 6.43 -5.59 -11.22
C GLN A 220 7.40 -5.81 -12.39
N THR A 221 7.48 -4.85 -13.30
CA THR A 221 8.24 -4.91 -14.56
C THR A 221 9.74 -5.24 -14.39
N PRO A 222 10.48 -4.66 -13.42
CA PRO A 222 11.86 -5.07 -13.15
C PRO A 222 12.01 -6.58 -12.90
N GLY A 223 11.12 -7.19 -12.12
CA GLY A 223 11.18 -8.63 -11.81
C GLY A 223 10.91 -9.50 -13.03
N THR A 224 9.92 -9.11 -13.84
CA THR A 224 9.57 -9.78 -15.10
C THR A 224 10.75 -9.76 -16.08
N ILE A 225 11.40 -8.61 -16.26
CA ILE A 225 12.58 -8.49 -17.14
C ILE A 225 13.81 -9.19 -16.53
N LEU A 226 14.04 -9.08 -15.23
CA LEU A 226 15.19 -9.69 -14.55
C LEU A 226 15.22 -11.22 -14.75
N THR A 227 14.06 -11.87 -14.66
CA THR A 227 13.88 -13.31 -14.84
C THR A 227 13.80 -13.76 -16.30
N GLY A 228 13.59 -12.83 -17.23
CA GLY A 228 13.55 -13.10 -18.68
C GLY A 228 14.87 -13.65 -19.23
N ALA A 229 14.76 -14.68 -20.08
CA ALA A 229 15.90 -15.42 -20.65
C ALA A 229 16.87 -14.55 -21.46
N ASN A 230 16.36 -13.57 -22.22
CA ASN A 230 17.16 -12.72 -23.11
C ASN A 230 17.49 -11.34 -22.50
N SER A 231 17.27 -11.16 -21.20
CA SER A 231 17.50 -9.87 -20.54
C SER A 231 18.95 -9.74 -20.08
N THR A 232 19.58 -8.59 -20.40
CA THR A 232 20.91 -8.21 -19.90
C THR A 232 20.86 -7.63 -18.48
N SER A 233 19.67 -7.33 -17.96
CA SER A 233 19.51 -6.84 -16.60
C SER A 233 19.77 -7.95 -15.57
N VAL A 234 20.52 -7.60 -14.52
CA VAL A 234 21.02 -8.56 -13.51
C VAL A 234 20.57 -8.25 -12.10
N ALA A 235 20.18 -7.01 -11.80
CA ALA A 235 19.76 -6.60 -10.47
C ALA A 235 18.80 -5.40 -10.49
N THR A 236 17.99 -5.29 -9.43
CA THR A 236 17.09 -4.17 -9.15
C THR A 236 16.92 -3.98 -7.64
N PHE A 237 16.56 -2.77 -7.22
CA PHE A 237 16.15 -2.46 -5.84
C PHE A 237 14.75 -1.82 -5.75
N THR A 238 14.02 -1.74 -6.87
CA THR A 238 12.71 -1.08 -6.98
C THR A 238 11.58 -2.07 -7.21
N GLY A 239 11.76 -3.32 -6.76
CA GLY A 239 10.78 -4.39 -6.90
C GLY A 239 10.40 -4.99 -5.54
N SER A 240 9.29 -5.75 -5.53
CA SER A 240 8.81 -6.43 -4.32
C SER A 240 9.87 -7.37 -3.74
N TYR A 241 10.15 -7.23 -2.44
CA TYR A 241 10.90 -8.21 -1.68
C TYR A 241 10.10 -9.51 -1.47
N SER A 242 10.82 -10.62 -1.32
CA SER A 242 10.27 -11.93 -1.02
C SER A 242 11.20 -12.62 -0.02
N PHE A 243 10.65 -13.24 1.02
CA PHE A 243 11.44 -14.04 1.98
C PHE A 243 12.11 -15.25 1.34
N THR A 244 11.54 -15.74 0.24
CA THR A 244 12.02 -16.89 -0.49
C THR A 244 12.42 -16.51 -1.90
N ASP A 245 13.55 -17.04 -2.34
CA ASP A 245 13.99 -17.00 -3.72
C ASP A 245 12.94 -17.59 -4.67
N ARG A 246 12.94 -17.09 -5.90
CA ARG A 246 12.09 -17.55 -6.98
C ARG A 246 12.97 -17.93 -8.18
N PRO A 247 12.49 -18.77 -9.11
CA PRO A 247 13.25 -19.07 -10.32
C PRO A 247 13.72 -17.80 -11.03
N GLY A 248 15.04 -17.61 -11.09
CA GLY A 248 15.67 -16.44 -11.75
C GLY A 248 15.70 -15.15 -10.92
N ALA A 249 15.32 -15.17 -9.65
CA ALA A 249 15.39 -14.01 -8.75
C ALA A 249 15.68 -14.44 -7.31
N SER A 250 16.82 -14.00 -6.78
CA SER A 250 17.18 -14.11 -5.37
C SER A 250 17.12 -12.75 -4.70
N PHE A 251 16.76 -12.71 -3.41
CA PHE A 251 16.41 -11.48 -2.71
C PHE A 251 17.30 -11.19 -1.51
N ALA A 252 17.49 -9.91 -1.20
CA ALA A 252 18.16 -9.43 0.01
C ALA A 252 17.52 -8.12 0.50
N LEU A 253 17.73 -7.82 1.79
CA LEU A 253 17.42 -6.50 2.37
C LEU A 253 18.71 -5.69 2.48
N PRO A 254 18.65 -4.35 2.32
CA PRO A 254 19.82 -3.50 2.39
C PRO A 254 20.38 -3.36 3.81
N THR A 255 21.69 -3.22 3.89
CA THR A 255 22.45 -3.10 5.15
C THR A 255 22.95 -1.68 5.43
N ASP A 256 22.96 -0.80 4.43
CA ASP A 256 23.60 0.52 4.42
C ASP A 256 22.63 1.71 4.52
N ALA A 257 21.40 1.54 4.04
CA ALA A 257 20.32 2.52 4.16
C ALA A 257 18.95 1.85 4.36
N LYS A 258 17.92 2.66 4.62
CA LYS A 258 16.57 2.16 4.82
C LYS A 258 15.96 1.65 3.51
N PHE A 259 15.19 0.56 3.59
CA PHE A 259 14.23 0.16 2.56
C PHE A 259 12.82 0.60 2.90
N VAL A 260 12.00 0.74 1.86
CA VAL A 260 10.57 1.09 1.99
C VAL A 260 9.76 -0.14 2.32
N SER A 261 8.90 0.01 3.31
CA SER A 261 7.81 -0.91 3.58
C SER A 261 6.56 -0.14 3.98
N TRP A 262 5.39 -0.72 3.79
CA TRP A 262 4.13 -0.12 4.20
C TRP A 262 3.00 -1.15 4.32
N PRO A 263 1.97 -0.87 5.14
CA PRO A 263 0.73 -1.62 5.10
C PRO A 263 -0.08 -1.25 3.86
N GLN A 264 -0.16 -2.17 2.89
CA GLN A 264 -1.11 -2.00 1.79
C GLN A 264 -2.52 -1.94 2.40
N THR A 265 -3.17 -0.80 2.22
CA THR A 265 -4.36 -0.44 2.98
C THR A 265 -5.60 -0.69 2.14
N GLY A 266 -6.67 -1.12 2.79
CA GLY A 266 -7.97 -1.30 2.18
C GLY A 266 -9.07 -0.56 2.94
N ALA A 267 -10.12 -0.19 2.21
CA ALA A 267 -11.38 0.26 2.78
C ALA A 267 -12.58 -0.25 1.98
N ILE A 268 -13.74 -0.25 2.62
CA ILE A 268 -15.03 -0.53 1.98
C ILE A 268 -15.73 0.80 1.75
N LEU A 269 -16.24 1.03 0.53
CA LEU A 269 -16.98 2.26 0.25
C LEU A 269 -18.34 2.22 0.96
N LYS A 270 -18.77 3.36 1.52
CA LYS A 270 -20.02 3.46 2.28
C LYS A 270 -21.26 3.12 1.44
N LYS A 271 -21.21 3.42 0.14
CA LYS A 271 -22.25 3.12 -0.86
C LYS A 271 -21.89 1.91 -1.74
N ALA A 272 -21.04 1.01 -1.26
CA ALA A 272 -20.74 -0.25 -1.93
C ALA A 272 -22.06 -0.98 -2.32
N PRO A 273 -22.24 -1.43 -3.57
CA PRO A 273 -23.41 -2.23 -3.95
C PRO A 273 -23.46 -3.64 -3.36
N HIS A 274 -22.30 -4.22 -2.99
CA HIS A 274 -22.16 -5.55 -2.39
C HIS A 274 -21.33 -5.49 -1.09
N PRO A 275 -21.83 -4.84 -0.03
CA PRO A 275 -21.11 -4.70 1.23
C PRO A 275 -20.79 -6.02 1.92
N GLU A 276 -21.62 -7.07 1.84
CA GLU A 276 -21.28 -8.37 2.43
C GLU A 276 -20.13 -9.05 1.68
N GLY A 277 -20.09 -8.92 0.35
CA GLY A 277 -18.94 -9.34 -0.46
C GLY A 277 -17.63 -8.64 -0.06
N ALA A 278 -17.68 -7.32 0.19
CA ALA A 278 -16.52 -6.56 0.66
C ALA A 278 -16.09 -6.94 2.09
N LYS A 279 -17.05 -7.11 3.01
CA LYS A 279 -16.79 -7.58 4.38
C LYS A 279 -16.12 -8.95 4.39
N LEU A 280 -16.57 -9.86 3.52
CA LEU A 280 -15.99 -11.18 3.35
C LEU A 280 -14.53 -11.08 2.88
N LEU A 281 -14.27 -10.28 1.85
CA LEU A 281 -12.93 -10.08 1.30
C LEU A 281 -11.95 -9.57 2.37
N HIS A 282 -12.33 -8.51 3.11
CA HIS A 282 -11.46 -7.93 4.13
C HIS A 282 -11.22 -8.89 5.30
N SER A 283 -12.26 -9.61 5.73
CA SER A 283 -12.15 -10.62 6.80
C SER A 283 -11.30 -11.82 6.37
N PHE A 284 -11.41 -12.24 5.11
CA PHE A 284 -10.56 -13.28 4.54
C PHE A 284 -9.10 -12.82 4.46
N MET A 285 -8.83 -11.61 4.00
CA MET A 285 -7.47 -11.10 3.92
C MET A 285 -6.82 -10.97 5.30
N LEU A 286 -7.56 -10.68 6.36
CA LEU A 286 -7.04 -10.68 7.74
C LEU A 286 -7.09 -12.05 8.44
N SER A 287 -7.60 -13.09 7.79
CA SER A 287 -7.64 -14.44 8.35
C SER A 287 -6.25 -15.05 8.55
N ASP A 288 -6.15 -16.04 9.43
CA ASP A 288 -4.93 -16.81 9.62
C ASP A 288 -4.46 -17.49 8.32
N GLU A 289 -5.39 -18.03 7.54
CA GLU A 289 -5.07 -18.76 6.30
C GLU A 289 -4.43 -17.84 5.25
N TYR A 290 -4.89 -16.60 5.13
CA TYR A 290 -4.30 -15.65 4.19
C TYR A 290 -3.02 -15.01 4.73
N GLN A 291 -3.01 -14.57 5.98
CA GLN A 291 -1.86 -13.87 6.58
C GLN A 291 -0.62 -14.75 6.71
N LYS A 292 -0.78 -16.06 6.92
CA LYS A 292 0.34 -17.00 7.02
C LYS A 292 0.78 -17.56 5.65
N GLY A 293 -0.07 -17.48 4.63
CA GLY A 293 0.13 -18.16 3.34
C GLY A 293 0.66 -17.30 2.20
N ASN A 294 0.75 -15.98 2.36
CA ASN A 294 1.01 -15.05 1.25
C ASN A 294 2.50 -14.68 1.04
N GLY A 295 3.41 -15.20 1.85
CA GLY A 295 4.86 -14.99 1.72
C GLY A 295 5.32 -13.55 1.96
N ARG A 296 4.56 -12.78 2.75
CA ARG A 296 4.84 -11.37 3.10
C ARG A 296 4.79 -11.18 4.62
N TRP A 297 5.32 -10.06 5.11
CA TRP A 297 5.05 -9.68 6.50
C TRP A 297 3.55 -9.46 6.71
N SER A 298 3.08 -9.89 7.87
CA SER A 298 1.70 -9.68 8.31
C SER A 298 1.53 -8.28 8.91
N VAL A 299 0.32 -7.73 8.76
CA VAL A 299 -0.13 -6.53 9.48
C VAL A 299 -0.63 -6.86 10.90
N ARG A 300 -0.68 -8.14 11.28
CA ARG A 300 -1.15 -8.60 12.59
C ARG A 300 -0.01 -8.82 13.57
N GLU A 301 -0.27 -8.49 14.83
CA GLU A 301 0.64 -8.65 15.95
C GLU A 301 0.84 -10.12 16.34
N ASP A 302 -0.18 -10.95 16.14
CA ASP A 302 -0.19 -12.36 16.56
C ASP A 302 0.36 -13.32 15.50
N VAL A 303 0.77 -12.81 14.33
CA VAL A 303 1.41 -13.59 13.27
C VAL A 303 2.93 -13.40 13.34
N PRO A 304 3.73 -14.47 13.50
CA PRO A 304 5.18 -14.36 13.48
C PRO A 304 5.68 -13.97 12.08
N ALA A 305 6.86 -13.35 12.01
CA ALA A 305 7.56 -13.17 10.75
C ALA A 305 8.09 -14.52 10.21
N ALA A 306 8.52 -14.53 8.95
CA ALA A 306 9.22 -15.68 8.38
C ALA A 306 10.51 -15.97 9.16
N GLU A 307 10.97 -17.23 9.10
CA GLU A 307 12.22 -17.64 9.75
C GLU A 307 13.39 -16.74 9.31
N GLY A 308 14.19 -16.28 10.27
CA GLY A 308 15.31 -15.37 10.03
C GLY A 308 14.95 -13.88 9.95
N HIS A 309 13.68 -13.51 10.06
CA HIS A 309 13.21 -12.12 10.04
C HIS A 309 12.52 -11.70 11.33
N HIS A 310 12.53 -10.39 11.59
CA HIS A 310 11.71 -9.77 12.61
C HIS A 310 10.35 -9.38 12.02
N LYS A 311 9.39 -9.08 12.90
CA LYS A 311 8.15 -8.44 12.50
C LYS A 311 8.46 -7.08 11.88
N ILE A 312 7.63 -6.59 10.97
CA ILE A 312 7.98 -5.40 10.18
C ILE A 312 8.26 -4.13 11.02
N LEU A 313 7.63 -3.99 12.19
CA LEU A 313 7.88 -2.85 13.10
C LEU A 313 9.18 -2.97 13.90
N GLU A 314 9.77 -4.16 13.92
CA GLU A 314 11.03 -4.49 14.58
C GLU A 314 12.16 -4.75 13.57
N GLU A 315 11.83 -4.87 12.28
CA GLU A 315 12.79 -5.16 11.21
C GLU A 315 13.77 -3.99 11.07
N PRO A 316 15.09 -4.24 11.11
CA PRO A 316 16.09 -3.21 10.91
C PRO A 316 15.93 -2.51 9.57
N ASN A 317 16.41 -1.27 9.48
CA ASN A 317 16.48 -0.52 8.22
C ASN A 317 15.13 -0.32 7.52
N THR A 318 14.00 -0.30 8.24
CA THR A 318 12.73 0.19 7.69
C THR A 318 11.91 0.90 8.76
N ASP A 319 10.92 1.69 8.33
CA ASP A 319 9.93 2.36 9.19
C ASP A 319 8.60 2.38 8.43
N ALA A 320 7.84 1.29 8.54
CA ALA A 320 6.60 1.11 7.77
C ALA A 320 5.57 2.25 8.00
N PRO A 321 5.36 2.75 9.24
CA PRO A 321 4.49 3.90 9.48
C PRO A 321 4.97 5.22 8.83
N ALA A 322 6.26 5.39 8.56
CA ALA A 322 6.78 6.63 8.00
C ALA A 322 6.30 6.91 6.57
N PHE A 323 6.03 5.88 5.76
CA PHE A 323 5.54 6.07 4.39
C PHE A 323 4.20 6.81 4.36
N ALA A 324 3.26 6.47 5.26
CA ALA A 324 1.98 7.17 5.34
C ALA A 324 2.15 8.66 5.70
N LYS A 325 3.10 8.98 6.57
CA LYS A 325 3.41 10.37 6.97
C LYS A 325 4.03 11.15 5.81
N TRP A 326 4.99 10.54 5.10
CA TRP A 326 5.60 11.14 3.92
C TRP A 326 4.56 11.36 2.82
N MET A 327 3.72 10.36 2.55
CA MET A 327 2.63 10.43 1.57
C MET A 327 1.61 11.53 1.87
N ALA A 328 1.39 11.87 3.13
CA ALA A 328 0.45 12.91 3.52
C ALA A 328 0.92 14.34 3.16
N ASP A 329 2.22 14.59 3.06
CA ASP A 329 2.78 15.88 2.63
C ASP A 329 2.92 15.93 1.10
N ARG A 330 1.78 16.13 0.42
CA ARG A 330 1.75 16.12 -1.06
C ARG A 330 2.62 17.19 -1.70
N ALA A 331 2.84 18.32 -1.04
CA ALA A 331 3.70 19.37 -1.57
C ALA A 331 5.18 18.95 -1.54
N SER A 332 5.62 18.26 -0.49
CA SER A 332 6.98 17.69 -0.43
C SER A 332 7.15 16.55 -1.42
N VAL A 333 6.16 15.65 -1.53
CA VAL A 333 6.17 14.56 -2.51
C VAL A 333 6.28 15.12 -3.94
N GLU A 334 5.54 16.16 -4.29
CA GLU A 334 5.60 16.81 -5.60
C GLU A 334 6.98 17.41 -5.88
N ARG A 335 7.57 18.15 -4.92
CA ARG A 335 8.91 18.71 -5.09
C ARG A 335 9.96 17.61 -5.29
N SER A 336 9.84 16.51 -4.53
CA SER A 336 10.70 15.34 -4.69
C SER A 336 10.54 14.74 -6.09
N ARG A 337 9.31 14.54 -6.57
CA ARG A 337 9.03 14.05 -7.93
C ARG A 337 9.71 14.90 -9.01
N PHE A 338 9.58 16.23 -8.94
CA PHE A 338 10.23 17.12 -9.90
C PHE A 338 11.75 17.14 -9.78
N PHE A 339 12.29 16.93 -8.58
CA PHE A 339 13.73 16.79 -8.39
C PHE A 339 14.31 15.59 -9.18
N TYR A 340 13.63 14.44 -9.18
CA TYR A 340 14.07 13.29 -10.01
C TYR A 340 13.78 13.52 -11.48
N GLU A 341 12.61 14.06 -11.83
CA GLU A 341 12.25 14.34 -13.23
C GLU A 341 13.27 15.26 -13.93
N ASP A 342 13.76 16.29 -13.25
CA ASP A 342 14.83 17.18 -13.75
C ASP A 342 16.15 16.42 -14.06
N ARG A 343 16.39 15.28 -13.42
CA ARG A 343 17.64 14.51 -13.54
C ARG A 343 17.55 13.30 -14.46
N ILE A 344 16.40 12.63 -14.49
CA ILE A 344 16.21 11.38 -15.27
C ILE A 344 15.18 11.52 -16.39
N GLY A 345 14.56 12.70 -16.52
CA GLY A 345 13.48 12.97 -17.46
C GLY A 345 12.11 12.51 -16.94
N THR A 346 11.07 12.80 -17.72
CA THR A 346 9.72 12.28 -17.48
C THR A 346 9.70 10.76 -17.66
N ALA A 347 8.85 10.06 -16.91
CA ALA A 347 8.71 8.61 -17.05
C ALA A 347 8.27 8.22 -18.46
N GLN A 348 9.09 7.41 -19.14
CA GLN A 348 8.87 6.99 -20.52
C GLN A 348 8.32 5.57 -20.61
N GLY A 349 7.63 5.27 -21.71
CA GLY A 349 7.10 3.94 -22.03
C GLY A 349 5.59 3.80 -21.83
N LEU A 350 5.07 2.66 -22.27
CA LEU A 350 3.66 2.33 -22.09
C LEU A 350 3.33 2.16 -20.61
N SER A 351 2.03 2.26 -20.28
CA SER A 351 1.57 1.82 -18.97
C SER A 351 1.89 0.33 -18.79
N PRO A 352 2.35 -0.10 -17.59
CA PRO A 352 2.65 -1.50 -17.31
C PRO A 352 1.42 -2.43 -17.46
N LEU A 353 0.21 -1.87 -17.53
CA LEU A 353 -1.01 -2.64 -17.78
C LEU A 353 -1.17 -3.09 -19.24
N ILE A 354 -0.38 -2.51 -20.16
CA ILE A 354 -0.51 -2.71 -21.61
C ILE A 354 0.84 -2.82 -22.34
N ASP A 355 1.95 -2.98 -21.62
CA ASP A 355 3.29 -3.11 -22.21
C ASP A 355 3.61 -4.51 -22.75
N ASN A 356 2.73 -5.48 -22.50
CA ASN A 356 2.81 -6.89 -22.92
C ASN A 356 4.06 -7.62 -22.39
N LEU A 357 4.53 -7.24 -21.20
CA LEU A 357 5.61 -7.95 -20.50
C LEU A 357 5.12 -9.14 -19.69
#